data_AF-A0AAN6W388-F1
#
_entry.id   AF-A0AAN6W388-F1
#
_cell.length_a   1.000
_cell.length_b   1.000
_cell.length_c   1.000
_cell.angle_alpha   90.00
_cell.angle_beta   90.00
_cell.angle_gamma   90.00
#
_symmetry.space_group_name_H-M   'P 1'
#
loop_
_entity.id
_entity.type
_entity.pdbx_description
1 polymer ?
#
loop_
_entity_poly.entity_id
_entity_poly.type
_entity_poly.pdbx_seq_one_letter_code
_entity_poly.pdbx_strand_id
1 'polypeptide(L)' 'MCHRSECTSCHKTTWTGCGHHIPSVMDNIPREEWCTCTPRVKVSCQHQHRLPQGSAEEFDEYPPRGPFSSACELL' A
#
# COMPACT_ATOMS: atom_id res chain seq x y z
N MET A 1 2.95 14.26 1.22
CA MET A 1 2.87 15.55 0.51
C MET A 1 3.50 15.37 -0.87
N CYS A 2 2.77 15.57 -1.98
CA CYS A 2 3.37 15.54 -3.32
C CYS A 2 3.83 16.94 -3.70
N HIS A 3 4.97 17.06 -4.38
CA HIS A 3 5.47 18.34 -4.87
C HIS A 3 6.07 18.16 -6.28
N ARG A 4 6.20 19.28 -6.98
CA ARG A 4 6.82 19.37 -8.31
C ARG A 4 8.33 19.20 -8.18
N SER A 5 8.93 18.39 -9.05
CA SER A 5 10.37 18.14 -9.10
C SER A 5 10.83 18.02 -10.55
N GLU A 6 12.11 18.18 -10.84
CA GLU A 6 12.66 18.02 -12.19
C GLU A 6 13.28 16.64 -12.36
N CYS A 7 13.06 16.03 -13.52
CA CYS A 7 13.67 14.74 -13.84
C CYS A 7 15.16 14.92 -14.18
N THR A 8 16.05 14.22 -13.48
CA THR A 8 17.49 14.27 -13.75
C THR A 8 17.90 13.64 -15.09
N SER A 9 17.03 12.87 -15.73
CA SER A 9 17.34 12.18 -17.00
C SER A 9 16.92 12.98 -18.24
N CYS A 10 15.79 13.69 -18.17
CA CYS A 10 15.23 14.42 -19.33
C CYS A 10 15.01 15.91 -19.07
N HIS A 11 15.28 16.39 -17.84
CA HIS A 11 15.10 17.78 -17.42
C HIS A 11 13.67 18.32 -17.58
N LYS A 12 12.69 17.41 -17.71
CA LYS A 12 11.27 17.74 -17.75
C LYS A 12 10.67 17.74 -16.35
N THR A 13 9.50 18.36 -16.22
CA THR A 13 8.81 18.42 -14.93
C THR A 13 8.17 17.08 -14.59
N THR A 14 8.40 16.63 -13.36
CA THR A 14 7.82 15.44 -12.76
C THR A 14 7.26 15.76 -11.37
N TRP A 15 6.70 14.76 -10.69
CA TRP A 15 6.26 14.87 -9.31
C TRP A 15 7.03 13.89 -8.42
N THR A 16 7.22 14.25 -7.16
CA THR A 16 7.73 13.36 -6.12
C THR A 16 6.69 13.22 -5.01
N GLY A 17 6.36 11.99 -4.62
CA GLY A 17 5.41 11.70 -3.54
C GLY A 17 4.54 10.46 -3.80
N CYS A 18 3.49 10.29 -3.00
CA CYS A 18 2.57 9.15 -3.04
C CYS A 18 1.57 9.16 -4.21
N GLY A 19 1.56 10.20 -5.05
CA GLY A 19 0.75 10.26 -6.26
C GLY A 19 -0.70 10.74 -6.06
N HIS A 20 -1.19 10.82 -4.83
CA HIS A 20 -2.58 11.22 -4.56
C HIS A 20 -2.92 12.66 -4.96
N HIS A 21 -1.91 13.52 -5.17
CA HIS A 21 -2.07 14.94 -5.47
C HIS A 21 -1.47 15.32 -6.83
N ILE A 22 -1.14 14.36 -7.70
CA ILE A 22 -0.60 14.60 -9.05
C ILE A 22 -1.46 15.58 -9.85
N PRO A 23 -2.80 15.44 -9.96
CA PRO A 23 -3.59 16.33 -10.79
C PRO A 23 -3.42 17.80 -10.36
N SER A 24 -3.43 18.09 -9.06
CA SER A 24 -3.23 19.45 -8.55
C SER A 24 -1.81 19.99 -8.77
N VAL A 25 -0.78 19.14 -8.73
CA VAL A 25 0.63 19.55 -8.93
C VAL A 25 0.92 19.83 -10.41
N MET A 26 0.32 19.05 -11.29
CA MET A 26 0.55 19.08 -12.74
C MET A 26 -0.42 19.99 -13.51
N ASP A 27 -1.49 20.47 -12.88
CA ASP A 27 -2.53 21.32 -13.50
C ASP A 27 -1.94 22.56 -14.23
N ASN A 28 -0.94 23.18 -13.62
CA ASN A 28 -0.28 24.38 -14.15
C ASN A 28 0.92 24.06 -15.07
N ILE A 29 1.00 22.85 -15.64
CA ILE A 29 2.12 22.44 -16.52
C ILE A 29 1.57 22.02 -17.87
N PRO A 30 2.03 22.62 -18.97
CA PRO A 30 1.69 22.15 -20.30
C PRO A 30 2.18 20.71 -20.49
N ARG A 31 1.39 19.89 -21.20
CA ARG A 31 1.66 18.44 -21.35
C ARG A 31 3.01 18.18 -22.03
N GLU A 32 3.49 19.12 -22.84
CA GLU A 32 4.77 19.05 -23.54
C GLU A 32 5.97 19.04 -22.56
N GLU A 33 5.81 19.65 -21.38
CA GLU A 33 6.82 19.73 -20.33
C GLU A 33 6.74 18.58 -19.32
N TRP A 34 5.78 17.67 -19.47
CA TRP A 34 5.65 16.51 -18.58
C TRP A 34 6.75 15.50 -18.88
N CYS A 35 7.38 15.00 -17.82
CA CYS A 35 8.30 13.89 -17.92
C CYS A 35 7.57 12.62 -18.39
N THR A 36 8.01 12.05 -19.51
CA THR A 36 7.50 10.80 -20.07
C THR A 36 8.47 9.64 -19.87
N CYS A 37 9.49 9.79 -19.02
CA CYS A 37 10.45 8.74 -18.76
C CYS A 37 9.80 7.55 -18.04
N THR A 38 10.05 6.34 -18.52
CA THR A 38 9.67 5.12 -17.81
C THR A 38 10.46 5.04 -16.49
N PRO A 39 9.79 4.86 -15.33
CA PRO A 39 10.49 4.77 -14.06
C PRO A 39 11.40 3.54 -14.06
N ARG A 40 12.72 3.75 -13.97
CA ARG A 40 13.68 2.67 -13.79
C ARG A 40 13.71 2.28 -12.31
N VAL A 41 12.68 1.55 -11.87
CA VAL A 41 12.71 0.92 -10.55
C VAL A 41 13.75 -0.20 -10.60
N LYS A 42 14.99 0.11 -10.22
CA LYS A 42 15.95 -0.93 -9.85
C LYS A 42 15.55 -1.44 -8.47
N VAL A 43 14.65 -2.40 -8.43
CA VAL A 43 14.42 -3.21 -7.22
C VAL A 43 15.66 -4.08 -7.01
N SER A 44 16.67 -3.51 -6.35
CA SER A 44 17.77 -4.28 -5.77
C SER A 44 17.39 -4.61 -4.33
N CYS A 45 16.97 -5.87 -4.13
CA CYS A 45 16.75 -6.54 -2.85
C CYS A 45 16.15 -5.70 -1.71
N GLN A 46 14.82 -5.65 -1.60
CA GLN A 46 14.18 -5.34 -0.33
C GLN A 46 12.96 -6.23 -0.12
N HIS A 47 13.01 -7.00 0.96
CA HIS A 47 12.07 -8.01 1.39
C HIS A 47 10.64 -7.49 1.41
N GLN A 48 9.78 -8.13 0.64
CA GLN A 48 8.35 -8.21 0.88
C GLN A 48 8.12 -8.76 2.30
N HIS A 49 7.81 -7.88 3.24
CA HIS A 49 7.27 -8.29 4.52
C HIS A 49 5.88 -8.91 4.25
N ARG A 50 5.87 -10.25 4.20
CA ARG A 50 4.77 -11.18 4.50
C ARG A 50 3.37 -10.71 4.08
N LEU A 51 2.94 -11.15 2.90
CA LEU A 51 1.54 -11.58 2.79
C LEU A 51 1.40 -12.85 3.64
N PRO A 52 0.50 -12.92 4.63
CA PRO A 52 0.13 -14.20 5.19
C PRO A 52 -0.51 -14.98 4.03
N GLN A 53 0.17 -16.04 3.59
CA GLN A 53 -0.47 -17.08 2.79
C GLN A 53 -1.48 -17.78 3.70
N GLY A 54 -2.67 -17.20 3.82
CA GLY A 54 -3.85 -17.94 4.23
C GLY A 54 -4.38 -18.66 3.00
N SER A 55 -3.91 -19.89 2.78
CA SER A 55 -4.52 -20.81 1.81
C SER A 55 -5.54 -21.68 2.54
N ALA A 56 -6.80 -21.32 2.39
CA ALA A 56 -7.98 -22.16 2.07
C ALA A 56 -8.16 -23.59 2.67
N GLU A 57 -7.69 -23.89 3.88
CA GLU A 57 -8.14 -25.05 4.68
C GLU A 57 -8.01 -24.66 6.16
N GLU A 58 -9.05 -24.17 6.83
CA GLU A 58 -9.88 -25.00 7.70
C GLU A 58 -11.13 -24.17 8.06
N PHE A 59 -12.16 -24.35 7.25
CA PHE A 59 -13.54 -24.08 7.63
C PHE A 59 -14.01 -25.38 8.29
N ASP A 60 -13.75 -25.56 9.57
CA ASP A 60 -14.40 -26.60 10.37
C ASP A 60 -14.51 -26.12 11.84
N GLU A 61 -15.74 -26.17 12.35
CA GLU A 61 -16.18 -25.92 13.72
C GLU A 61 -15.76 -24.58 14.37
N TYR A 62 -16.64 -23.57 14.37
CA TYR A 62 -17.57 -23.34 15.48
C TYR A 62 -16.97 -23.62 16.88
N PRO A 63 -16.93 -22.61 17.78
CA PRO A 63 -16.17 -22.68 19.03
C PRO A 63 -16.64 -23.83 19.93
N PRO A 64 -15.75 -24.46 20.74
CA PRO A 64 -16.21 -25.31 21.82
C PRO A 64 -17.01 -24.44 22.80
N ARG A 65 -18.33 -24.51 22.68
CA ARG A 65 -19.25 -24.18 23.78
C ARG A 65 -18.85 -25.12 24.92
N GLY A 66 -18.09 -24.59 25.87
CA GLY A 66 -17.73 -25.36 27.06
C GLY A 66 -18.97 -25.80 27.82
N PRO A 67 -18.86 -26.77 28.74
CA PRO A 67 -19.62 -26.68 29.96
C PRO A 67 -18.95 -25.59 30.80
N PHE A 68 -19.50 -24.37 30.80
CA PHE A 68 -19.30 -23.50 31.95
C PHE A 68 -19.87 -24.29 33.14
N SER A 69 -18.96 -24.82 33.95
CA SER A 69 -19.24 -25.43 35.24
C SER A 69 -20.00 -24.40 36.07
N SER A 70 -21.32 -24.49 36.04
CA SER A 70 -22.23 -23.78 36.93
C SER A 70 -22.07 -24.40 38.31
N ALA A 71 -21.14 -23.87 39.09
CA ALA A 71 -21.07 -24.14 40.53
C ALA A 71 -20.55 -22.91 41.25
N CYS A 72 -21.39 -21.87 41.26
CA CYS A 72 -21.33 -20.81 42.25
C CYS A 72 -22.76 -20.32 42.49
N GLU A 73 -23.45 -20.95 43.45
CA GLU A 73 -24.48 -20.42 44.38
C GLU A 73 -24.82 -21.62 45.31
N LEU A 74 -24.39 -21.71 46.58
CA LEU A 74 -24.86 -20.98 47.77
C LEU A 74 -26.40 -20.98 47.94
N LEU A 75 -26.96 -22.15 48.23
CA LEU A 75 -28.02 -22.38 49.22
C LEU A 75 -27.97 -23.83 49.72
#